data_AF-A0A9P6MPM4-F1
#
_entry.id   AF-A0A9P6MPM4-F1
#
_cell.length_a   1.000
_cell.length_b   1.000
_cell.length_c   1.000
_cell.angle_alpha   90.00
_cell.angle_beta   90.00
_cell.angle_gamma   90.00
#
_symmetry.space_group_name_H-M   'P 1'
#
loop_
_entity.id
_entity.type
_entity.pdbx_description
1 polymer ?
#
loop_
_entity_poly.entity_id
_entity_poly.type
_entity_poly.pdbx_seq_one_letter_code
_entity_poly.pdbx_strand_id
1 'polypeptide(L)'
;MSSFQEIVTEAQRNVKSMEPFLKGSTPSTAWVIMYKFWTLPLTVRQLENLIDHPHSVYLRGIGFLYLRYVCKPDQLWDWLGAYLEDDQEIILQSGVKPVYS
;
A
#
# COMPACT_ATOMS: atom_id res chain seq x y z
N MET A 1 -14.23 1.38 -16.15
CA MET A 1 -13.09 2.18 -15.65
C MET A 1 -13.29 2.27 -14.14
N SER A 2 -12.50 1.58 -13.32
CA SER A 2 -12.71 1.66 -11.87
C SER A 2 -12.27 3.02 -11.38
N SER A 3 -13.14 3.75 -10.67
CA SER A 3 -12.75 5.02 -10.07
C SER A 3 -11.73 4.80 -8.93
N PHE A 4 -10.94 5.82 -8.61
CA PHE A 4 -10.01 5.77 -7.46
C PHE A 4 -10.72 5.34 -6.17
N GLN A 5 -11.92 5.87 -5.93
CA GLN A 5 -12.72 5.56 -4.75
C GLN A 5 -13.15 4.09 -4.69
N GLU A 6 -13.48 3.47 -5.82
CA GLU A 6 -13.76 2.02 -5.87
C GLU A 6 -12.55 1.20 -5.47
N ILE A 7 -11.35 1.58 -5.94
CA ILE A 7 -10.11 0.86 -5.60
C ILE A 7 -9.80 0.98 -4.11
N VAL A 8 -9.95 2.18 -3.54
CA VAL A 8 -9.75 2.40 -2.10
C VAL A 8 -10.77 1.63 -1.27
N THR A 9 -12.03 1.60 -1.70
CA THR A 9 -13.09 0.83 -1.03
C THR A 9 -12.79 -0.67 -1.04
N GLU A 10 -12.35 -1.19 -2.20
CA GLU A 10 -11.94 -2.57 -2.37
C GLU A 10 -10.74 -2.92 -1.46
N ALA A 11 -9.72 -2.05 -1.43
CA ALA A 11 -8.55 -2.20 -0.56
C ALA A 11 -8.95 -2.27 0.91
N GLN A 12 -9.80 -1.35 1.37
CA GLN A 12 -10.23 -1.30 2.77
C GLN A 12 -10.98 -2.58 3.19
N ARG A 13 -11.77 -3.16 2.28
CA ARG A 13 -12.52 -4.40 2.55
C ARG A 13 -11.59 -5.61 2.56
N ASN A 14 -10.73 -5.75 1.56
CA ASN A 14 -10.08 -7.02 1.22
C ASN A 14 -8.59 -7.10 1.58
N VAL A 15 -7.93 -5.99 1.90
CA VAL A 15 -6.54 -6.02 2.35
C VAL A 15 -6.49 -6.22 3.86
N LYS A 16 -5.84 -7.32 4.27
CA LYS A 16 -5.63 -7.73 5.68
C LYS A 16 -4.17 -8.09 5.98
N SER A 17 -3.29 -7.98 4.99
CA SER A 17 -1.86 -8.27 5.07
C SER A 17 -1.12 -7.49 3.98
N MET A 18 0.13 -7.10 4.25
CA MET A 18 1.01 -6.42 3.29
C MET A 18 1.99 -7.36 2.57
N GLU A 19 1.88 -8.69 2.73
CA GLU A 19 2.76 -9.63 2.02
C GLU A 19 2.65 -9.48 0.50
N PRO A 20 3.73 -9.63 -0.26
CA PRO A 20 3.68 -9.68 -1.73
C PRO A 20 2.91 -10.87 -2.27
N PHE A 21 2.99 -12.01 -1.59
CA PHE A 21 2.42 -13.27 -2.03
C PHE A 21 1.70 -13.94 -0.87
N LEU A 22 0.58 -14.61 -1.14
CA LEU A 22 -0.20 -15.32 -0.11
C LEU A 22 0.34 -16.75 0.12
N LYS A 23 0.31 -17.57 -0.94
CA LYS A 23 0.85 -18.94 -0.95
C LYS A 23 1.46 -19.21 -2.33
N GLY A 24 2.68 -19.72 -2.35
CA GLY A 24 3.42 -19.92 -3.60
C GLY A 24 3.67 -18.60 -4.32
N SER A 25 3.32 -18.52 -5.60
CA SER A 25 3.52 -17.35 -6.47
C SER A 25 2.26 -16.49 -6.68
N THR A 26 1.17 -16.76 -5.96
CA THR A 26 -0.07 -15.99 -6.09
C THR A 26 0.09 -14.60 -5.45
N PRO A 27 -0.08 -13.49 -6.19
CA PRO A 27 0.07 -12.14 -5.65
C PRO A 27 -1.04 -11.84 -4.65
N SER A 28 -0.71 -11.07 -3.61
CA SER A 28 -1.70 -10.62 -2.64
C SER A 28 -2.57 -9.48 -3.18
N THR A 29 -3.75 -9.31 -2.57
CA THR A 29 -4.64 -8.18 -2.86
C THR A 29 -3.92 -6.83 -2.70
N ALA A 30 -3.08 -6.67 -1.68
CA ALA A 30 -2.34 -5.43 -1.44
C ALA A 30 -1.43 -5.08 -2.62
N TRP A 31 -0.71 -6.07 -3.16
CA TRP A 31 0.24 -5.86 -4.24
C TRP A 31 -0.43 -5.73 -5.62
N VAL A 32 -1.56 -6.40 -5.82
CA VAL A 32 -2.41 -6.14 -7.00
C VAL A 32 -2.93 -4.71 -6.99
N ILE A 33 -3.35 -4.18 -5.83
CA ILE A 33 -3.82 -2.79 -5.70
C ILE A 33 -2.68 -1.80 -5.89
N MET A 34 -1.51 -2.04 -5.31
CA MET A 34 -0.31 -1.24 -5.54
C MET A 34 0.03 -1.18 -7.04
N TYR A 35 0.02 -2.32 -7.74
CA TYR A 35 0.24 -2.38 -9.18
C TYR A 35 -0.86 -1.64 -9.96
N LYS A 36 -2.11 -1.70 -9.50
CA LYS A 36 -3.20 -0.90 -10.09
C LYS A 36 -2.93 0.60 -9.97
N PHE A 37 -2.44 1.09 -8.82
CA PHE A 37 -2.01 2.49 -8.68
C PHE A 37 -0.78 2.85 -9.53
N TRP A 38 0.11 1.89 -9.79
CA TRP A 38 1.22 2.10 -10.73
C TRP A 38 0.73 2.32 -12.17
N THR A 39 -0.25 1.53 -12.61
CA THR A 39 -0.84 1.66 -13.96
C THR A 39 -1.83 2.82 -14.10
N LEU A 40 -2.36 3.32 -12.98
CA LEU A 40 -3.24 4.47 -12.87
C LEU A 40 -2.64 5.49 -11.90
N PRO A 41 -1.63 6.27 -12.34
CA PRO A 41 -0.85 7.11 -11.46
C PRO A 41 -1.72 8.09 -10.69
N LEU A 42 -1.46 8.16 -9.38
CA LEU A 42 -2.24 8.98 -8.47
C LEU A 42 -1.81 10.44 -8.56
N THR A 43 -2.79 11.34 -8.41
CA THR A 43 -2.49 12.74 -8.10
C THR A 43 -1.92 12.86 -6.68
N VAL A 44 -1.16 13.92 -6.40
CA VAL A 44 -0.62 14.21 -5.05
C VAL A 44 -1.72 14.16 -3.99
N ARG A 45 -2.87 14.78 -4.26
CA ARG A 45 -4.02 14.78 -3.36
C ARG A 45 -4.62 13.40 -3.11
N GLN A 46 -4.64 12.53 -4.12
CA GLN A 46 -5.07 11.15 -3.93
C GLN A 46 -4.09 10.35 -3.08
N LEU A 47 -2.80 10.64 -3.20
CA LEU A 47 -1.76 10.01 -2.39
C LEU A 47 -1.80 10.49 -0.93
N GLU A 48 -1.97 11.80 -0.70
CA GLU A 48 -2.23 12.38 0.63
C GLU A 48 -3.45 11.71 1.28
N ASN A 49 -4.58 11.62 0.57
CA ASN A 49 -5.79 10.95 1.07
C ASN A 49 -5.56 9.46 1.40
N LEU A 50 -4.60 8.81 0.74
CA LEU A 50 -4.28 7.39 0.96
C LEU A 50 -3.40 7.21 2.20
N ILE A 51 -2.40 8.09 2.37
CA ILE A 51 -1.45 8.12 3.47
C ILE A 51 -2.10 8.60 4.78
N ASP A 52 -2.99 9.57 4.69
CA ASP A 52 -3.72 10.13 5.84
C ASP A 52 -5.01 9.35 6.16
N HIS A 53 -5.21 8.16 5.56
CA HIS A 53 -6.47 7.44 5.67
C HIS A 53 -6.73 6.96 7.12
N PRO A 54 -7.76 7.48 7.82
CA PRO A 54 -7.89 7.33 9.27
C PRO A 54 -8.35 5.94 9.71
N HIS A 55 -8.86 5.12 8.79
CA HIS A 55 -9.56 3.87 9.12
C HIS A 55 -8.86 2.60 8.65
N SER A 56 -7.68 2.70 8.02
CA SER A 56 -6.96 1.53 7.52
C SER A 56 -5.46 1.78 7.43
N VAL A 57 -4.71 1.15 8.35
CA VAL A 57 -3.24 1.05 8.31
C VAL A 57 -2.73 0.48 6.99
N TYR A 58 -3.49 -0.42 6.37
CA TYR A 58 -3.08 -1.06 5.12
C TYR A 58 -3.17 -0.09 3.93
N LEU A 59 -4.15 0.81 3.92
CA LEU A 59 -4.23 1.86 2.91
C LEU A 59 -3.04 2.82 3.03
N ARG A 60 -2.73 3.22 4.27
CA ARG A 60 -1.54 4.05 4.56
C ARG A 60 -0.26 3.35 4.14
N GLY A 61 -0.10 2.08 4.49
CA GLY A 61 1.02 1.24 4.07
C GLY A 61 1.16 1.10 2.55
N ILE A 62 0.06 0.88 1.82
CA ILE A 62 0.07 0.86 0.34
C ILE A 62 0.46 2.23 -0.22
N GLY A 63 -0.02 3.32 0.40
CA GLY A 63 0.35 4.68 0.02
C GLY A 63 1.84 4.95 0.19
N PHE A 64 2.43 4.57 1.32
CA PHE A 64 3.88 4.69 1.53
C PHE A 64 4.69 3.81 0.58
N LEU A 65 4.22 2.59 0.29
CA LEU A 65 4.88 1.71 -0.65
C LEU A 65 4.85 2.31 -2.07
N TYR A 66 3.72 2.84 -2.50
CA TYR A 66 3.60 3.55 -3.78
C TYR A 66 4.50 4.80 -3.81
N LEU A 67 4.44 5.62 -2.77
CA LEU A 67 5.28 6.82 -2.61
C LEU A 67 6.76 6.49 -2.75
N ARG A 68 7.23 5.38 -2.17
CA ARG A 68 8.61 4.93 -2.27
C ARG A 68 9.07 4.69 -3.73
N TYR A 69 8.17 4.33 -4.63
CA TYR A 69 8.49 4.10 -6.04
C TYR A 69 8.40 5.37 -6.91
N VAL A 70 7.56 6.34 -6.54
CA VAL A 70 7.29 7.52 -7.38
C VAL A 70 7.97 8.80 -6.88
N CYS A 71 8.28 8.89 -5.59
CA CYS A 71 8.88 10.06 -4.96
C CYS A 71 10.42 10.01 -5.06
N LYS A 72 11.05 11.17 -5.20
CA LYS A 72 12.50 11.27 -5.17
C LYS A 72 13.01 11.02 -3.74
N PRO A 73 14.21 10.41 -3.57
CA PRO A 73 14.73 10.07 -2.24
C PRO A 73 14.90 11.27 -1.30
N ASP A 74 15.22 12.45 -1.83
CA ASP A 74 15.40 13.70 -1.09
C ASP A 74 14.10 14.28 -0.53
N GLN A 75 12.96 13.97 -1.17
CA GLN A 75 11.63 14.45 -0.77
C GLN A 75 10.88 13.44 0.12
N LEU A 76 11.34 12.19 0.20
CA LEU A 76 10.62 11.13 0.89
C LEU A 76 10.45 11.40 2.39
N TRP A 77 11.41 12.09 3.00
CA TRP A 77 11.38 12.43 4.42
C TRP A 77 10.18 13.33 4.79
N ASP A 78 9.84 14.29 3.92
CA ASP A 78 8.75 15.24 4.16
C ASP A 78 7.39 14.53 4.29
N TRP A 79 7.25 13.35 3.70
CA TRP A 79 6.04 12.53 3.77
C TRP A 79 6.07 11.53 4.93
N LEU A 80 7.23 10.92 5.19
CA LEU A 80 7.37 9.88 6.22
C LEU A 80 7.45 10.45 7.64
N GLY A 81 7.99 11.66 7.80
CA GLY A 81 8.34 12.21 9.11
C GLY A 81 7.19 12.21 10.12
N ALA A 82 5.98 12.59 9.67
CA ALA A 82 4.79 12.64 10.52
C ALA A 82 4.28 11.26 10.99
N TYR A 83 4.75 10.17 10.36
CA TYR A 83 4.27 8.81 10.57
C TYR A 83 5.29 7.90 11.27
N LEU A 84 6.46 8.43 11.63
CA LEU A 84 7.50 7.66 12.33
C LEU A 84 7.10 7.28 13.75
N GLU A 85 6.22 8.08 14.37
CA GLU A 85 5.70 7.86 15.72
C GLU A 85 4.32 7.17 15.72
N ASP A 86 3.84 6.75 14.54
CA ASP A 86 2.59 6.00 14.43
C ASP A 86 2.75 4.60 15.05
N ASP A 87 1.97 4.35 16.10
CA ASP A 87 1.99 3.11 16.88
C ASP A 87 1.08 2.02 16.28
N GLN A 88 0.38 2.30 15.18
CA GLN A 88 -0.53 1.33 14.58
C GLN A 88 0.24 0.21 13.87
N GLU A 89 -0.10 -1.03 14.24
CA GLU A 89 0.56 -2.22 13.70
C GLU A 89 0.06 -2.61 12.30
N ILE A 90 1.00 -2.95 11.42
CA ILE A 90 0.71 -3.57 10.13
C ILE A 90 1.09 -5.06 10.23
N ILE A 91 0.09 -5.92 10.02
CA ILE A 91 0.33 -7.35 9.95
C ILE A 91 1.02 -7.66 8.62
N LEU A 92 2.25 -8.15 8.74
CA LEU A 92 2.99 -8.66 7.62
C LEU A 92 2.65 -10.12 7.32
N GLN A 93 1.84 -10.83 8.11
CA GLN A 93 1.69 -12.30 8.08
C GLN A 93 2.98 -13.09 7.76
N SER A 94 2.93 -14.40 7.77
CA SER A 94 4.12 -15.23 7.60
C SER A 94 3.70 -16.44 6.81
N GLY A 95 3.42 -16.21 5.52
CA GLY A 95 3.39 -17.28 4.56
C GLY A 95 4.78 -17.93 4.46
N VAL A 96 4.83 -19.24 4.21
CA VAL A 96 6.09 -19.93 3.92
C VAL A 96 6.77 -19.19 2.76
N LYS A 97 7.99 -18.69 2.99
CA LYS A 97 8.79 -18.00 1.95
C LYS A 97 8.74 -18.84 0.67
N PRO A 98 8.41 -18.25 -0.49
CA PRO A 98 8.39 -19.00 -1.73
C PRO A 98 9.78 -19.61 -1.95
N VAL A 99 9.84 -20.94 -2.00
CA VAL A 99 11.04 -21.65 -2.43
C VAL A 99 11.08 -21.48 -3.94
N TYR A 100 12.04 -20.71 -4.43
CA TYR A 100 12.31 -20.64 -5.87
C TYR A 100 12.79 -22.03 -6.30
N SER A 101 11.99 -22.69 -7.14
CA SER A 101 12.33 -23.95 -7.82
C SER A 101 13.35 -23.70 -8.92
#